data_AF-A0AA38PK86-F1
#
_entry.id   AF-A0AA38PK86-F1
#
_cell.length_a   1.000
_cell.length_b   1.000
_cell.length_c   1.000
_cell.angle_alpha   90.00
_cell.angle_beta   90.00
_cell.angle_gamma   90.00
#
_symmetry.space_group_name_H-M   'P 1'
#
loop_
_entity.id
_entity.type
_entity.pdbx_description
1 polymer ?
#
loop_
_entity_poly.entity_id
_entity_poly.type
_entity_poly.pdbx_seq_one_letter_code
_entity_poly.pdbx_strand_id
1 'polypeptide(L)'
;PSQCRPYSSLQMLASLGGTQSSPISVGTQGHPRVTSASGFPSMTAISRSNQARLEHASTSLPRNAERKKQGKAIRPPSLSQSSTAPTIRSCISVAEGGVEVANIDLLVYPPMPPTATQNRFGLPRHPYVYKRNAESFKLVLTKLGLYFEFNHLPVSTPIHTILAHAVARIREHYTPETLPDLSIPLPSHERLPLQLLAFTNRGRANGIHMTPRLTTVSFPATMTLQDVLLNPRDFAIERWTITHQNRFQIHAIIRTHPFEVPLSLSDVYLGEDTSTRTHRCLSNRIYKMFAHDSDANLQI
;
A
#
# COMPACT_ATOMS: atom_id res chain seq x y z
N PRO A 1 7.90 49.89 5.28
CA PRO A 1 6.91 49.63 4.22
C PRO A 1 7.56 49.66 2.83
N SER A 2 7.74 48.49 2.23
CA SER A 2 8.10 48.32 0.82
C SER A 2 7.45 47.02 0.34
N GLN A 3 6.55 47.18 -0.64
CA GLN A 3 5.62 46.16 -1.11
C GLN A 3 6.33 45.15 -2.02
N CYS A 4 6.18 43.87 -1.71
CA CYS A 4 6.38 42.80 -2.69
C CYS A 4 5.23 42.86 -3.71
N ARG A 5 5.58 42.99 -5.00
CA ARG A 5 4.66 42.67 -6.10
C ARG A 5 5.13 41.37 -6.77
N PRO A 6 4.24 40.37 -6.96
CA PRO A 6 4.57 39.17 -7.70
C PRO A 6 4.60 39.41 -9.21
N TYR A 7 5.51 38.70 -9.87
CA TYR A 7 5.77 38.67 -11.31
C TYR A 7 4.57 38.08 -12.06
N SER A 8 4.10 38.76 -13.11
CA SER A 8 2.97 38.35 -13.97
C SER A 8 3.47 37.59 -15.21
N SER A 9 2.83 36.46 -15.51
CA SER A 9 3.24 35.45 -16.49
C SER A 9 2.76 35.68 -17.94
N LEU A 10 2.71 36.91 -18.42
CA LEU A 10 2.12 37.27 -19.74
C LEU A 10 3.12 37.80 -20.78
N GLN A 11 4.31 37.19 -20.91
CA GLN A 11 5.28 37.58 -21.97
C GLN A 11 5.94 36.41 -22.72
N MET A 12 5.27 35.28 -22.91
CA MET A 12 5.81 34.19 -23.75
C MET A 12 4.85 33.69 -24.83
N LEU A 13 4.24 34.60 -25.60
CA LEU A 13 3.55 34.27 -26.84
C LEU A 13 3.71 35.39 -27.86
N ALA A 14 4.88 35.49 -28.50
CA ALA A 14 5.10 36.38 -29.64
C ALA A 14 6.31 35.94 -30.46
N SER A 15 6.19 34.86 -31.26
CA SER A 15 6.91 34.71 -32.55
C SER A 15 6.53 33.41 -33.27
N LEU A 16 5.46 33.45 -34.06
CA LEU A 16 5.22 32.52 -35.16
C LEU A 16 4.84 33.36 -36.39
N GLY A 17 5.74 33.42 -37.38
CA GLY A 17 5.47 34.13 -38.63
C GLY A 17 6.51 33.83 -39.72
N GLY A 18 6.03 33.21 -40.81
CA GLY A 18 6.59 33.21 -42.18
C GLY A 18 7.81 32.32 -42.46
N THR A 19 8.06 31.77 -43.65
CA THR A 19 7.35 31.76 -44.95
C THR A 19 8.06 30.75 -45.89
N GLN A 20 7.40 30.45 -47.00
CA GLN A 20 7.64 29.44 -48.07
C GLN A 20 9.01 29.44 -48.79
N SER A 21 9.39 28.29 -49.38
CA SER A 21 9.64 28.06 -50.84
C SER A 21 10.52 26.82 -51.13
N SER A 22 10.31 26.17 -52.28
CA SER A 22 11.12 25.10 -52.92
C SER A 22 11.66 25.64 -54.27
N PRO A 23 12.35 24.90 -55.19
CA PRO A 23 13.03 23.58 -55.17
C PRO A 23 14.43 23.57 -55.93
N ILE A 24 14.98 22.36 -56.20
CA ILE A 24 15.85 21.91 -57.36
C ILE A 24 17.28 21.37 -57.04
N SER A 25 17.40 20.02 -57.06
CA SER A 25 18.24 19.08 -57.89
C SER A 25 19.80 18.95 -57.89
N VAL A 26 20.22 17.67 -58.06
CA VAL A 26 21.41 17.01 -58.71
C VAL A 26 22.62 16.48 -57.88
N GLY A 27 22.80 15.13 -57.89
CA GLY A 27 24.06 14.30 -57.90
C GLY A 27 25.03 14.36 -56.71
N THR A 28 25.81 13.35 -56.25
CA THR A 28 26.18 11.98 -56.63
C THR A 28 26.80 11.25 -55.39
N GLN A 29 26.56 9.95 -55.26
CA GLN A 29 27.23 8.85 -54.51
C GLN A 29 28.24 9.12 -53.35
N GLY A 30 28.02 8.44 -52.20
CA GLY A 30 29.11 7.80 -51.41
C GLY A 30 29.11 7.91 -49.86
N HIS A 31 28.28 7.12 -49.15
CA HIS A 31 28.32 6.72 -47.70
C HIS A 31 28.31 7.82 -46.58
N PRO A 32 27.94 7.52 -45.31
CA PRO A 32 27.12 6.44 -44.74
C PRO A 32 25.75 6.97 -44.20
N ARG A 33 24.80 6.05 -44.04
CA ARG A 33 23.39 6.33 -43.70
C ARG A 33 23.22 6.82 -42.26
N VAL A 34 23.21 8.14 -42.13
CA VAL A 34 22.42 8.89 -41.13
C VAL A 34 20.94 8.65 -41.43
N THR A 35 20.14 8.30 -40.41
CA THR A 35 18.69 8.52 -40.46
C THR A 35 18.36 9.63 -39.47
N SER A 36 18.24 10.82 -40.03
CA SER A 36 17.79 12.05 -39.42
C SER A 36 16.28 12.02 -39.25
N ALA A 37 15.81 11.88 -38.01
CA ALA A 37 14.48 12.36 -37.65
C ALA A 37 14.54 13.88 -37.45
N SER A 38 13.48 14.58 -37.89
CA SER A 38 13.25 16.01 -37.75
C SER A 38 13.34 16.43 -36.27
N GLY A 39 14.52 16.89 -35.89
CA GLY A 39 14.89 17.19 -34.51
C GLY A 39 14.60 18.64 -34.16
N PHE A 40 13.75 18.82 -33.16
CA PHE A 40 13.58 20.07 -32.42
C PHE A 40 14.94 20.77 -32.16
N PRO A 41 15.11 22.06 -32.51
CA PRO A 41 16.38 22.77 -32.36
C PRO A 41 16.92 22.80 -30.91
N SER A 42 16.06 22.64 -29.91
CA SER A 42 16.40 22.69 -28.48
C SER A 42 17.23 21.49 -27.98
N MET A 43 17.16 20.33 -28.65
CA MET A 43 17.90 19.14 -28.24
C MET A 43 19.40 19.21 -28.57
N THR A 44 19.78 19.94 -29.62
CA THR A 44 21.19 20.07 -30.00
C THR A 44 21.95 21.07 -29.13
N ALA A 45 21.31 22.12 -28.63
CA ALA A 45 21.95 23.11 -27.75
C ALA A 45 22.24 22.53 -26.35
N ILE A 46 21.29 21.80 -25.77
CA ILE A 46 21.47 21.13 -24.47
C ILE A 46 22.51 20.00 -24.59
N SER A 47 22.47 19.22 -25.67
CA SER A 47 23.46 18.17 -25.91
C SER A 47 24.87 18.74 -26.06
N ARG A 48 25.05 19.85 -26.80
CA ARG A 48 26.35 20.54 -26.93
C ARG A 48 26.82 21.14 -25.62
N SER A 49 25.92 21.74 -24.84
CA SER A 49 26.26 22.28 -23.51
C SER A 49 26.67 21.18 -22.53
N ASN A 50 25.97 20.05 -22.53
CA ASN A 50 26.34 18.90 -21.70
C ASN A 50 27.67 18.27 -22.15
N GLN A 51 27.93 18.22 -23.45
CA GLN A 51 29.21 17.74 -23.97
C GLN A 51 30.38 18.68 -23.61
N ALA A 52 30.19 20.00 -23.75
CA ALA A 52 31.18 20.98 -23.30
C ALA A 52 31.42 20.91 -21.78
N ARG A 53 30.38 20.65 -20.96
CA ARG A 53 30.53 20.43 -19.51
C ARG A 53 31.30 19.15 -19.20
N LEU A 54 31.07 18.06 -19.93
CA LEU A 54 31.80 16.80 -19.77
C LEU A 54 33.27 16.95 -20.17
N GLU A 55 33.55 17.65 -21.26
CA GLU A 55 34.91 17.94 -21.72
C GLU A 55 35.66 18.83 -20.72
N HIS A 56 35.01 19.88 -20.19
CA HIS A 56 35.57 20.70 -19.11
C HIS A 56 35.79 19.92 -17.80
N ALA A 57 34.89 19.03 -17.43
CA ALA A 57 35.07 18.16 -16.25
C ALA A 57 36.24 17.18 -16.44
N SER A 58 36.48 16.73 -17.66
CA SER A 58 37.58 15.82 -17.97
C SER A 58 38.96 16.50 -17.98
N THR A 59 39.02 17.81 -18.22
CA THR A 59 40.25 18.63 -18.23
C THR A 59 40.56 19.27 -16.88
N SER A 60 39.56 19.46 -16.02
CA SER A 60 39.72 20.11 -14.70
C SER A 60 40.03 19.14 -13.55
N LEU A 61 40.02 17.83 -13.80
CA LEU A 61 40.39 16.82 -12.80
C LEU A 61 41.85 16.39 -13.02
N PRO A 62 42.76 16.61 -12.04
CA PRO A 62 44.14 16.15 -12.15
C PRO A 62 44.17 14.61 -12.28
N ARG A 63 44.60 14.12 -13.44
CA ARG A 63 44.67 12.67 -13.76
C ARG A 63 45.71 11.88 -12.94
N ASN A 64 46.58 12.56 -12.20
CA ASN A 64 47.56 11.96 -11.31
C ASN A 64 47.43 12.58 -9.92
N ALA A 65 46.46 12.12 -9.15
CA ALA A 65 46.43 12.33 -7.71
C ALA A 65 46.39 10.95 -7.06
N GLU A 66 47.51 10.62 -6.41
CA GLU A 66 47.65 9.54 -5.44
C GLU A 66 46.36 9.39 -4.61
N ARG A 67 46.01 8.15 -4.27
CA ARG A 67 44.83 7.76 -3.47
C ARG A 67 44.70 8.60 -2.18
N LYS A 68 44.17 9.81 -2.29
CA LYS A 68 43.73 10.62 -1.16
C LYS A 68 42.49 9.93 -0.62
N LYS A 69 42.58 9.48 0.63
CA LYS A 69 41.44 8.97 1.42
C LYS A 69 40.27 9.93 1.21
N GLN A 70 39.20 9.47 0.57
CA GLN A 70 37.95 10.23 0.49
C GLN A 70 37.56 10.59 1.93
N GLY A 71 37.58 11.89 2.26
CA GLY A 71 37.09 12.38 3.53
C GLY A 71 35.64 11.96 3.69
N LYS A 72 35.23 11.59 4.92
CA LYS A 72 33.83 11.28 5.22
C LYS A 72 32.97 12.46 4.76
N ALA A 73 32.04 12.21 3.84
CA ALA A 73 31.06 13.21 3.45
C ALA A 73 30.35 13.70 4.71
N ILE A 74 30.49 15.00 5.01
CA ILE A 74 29.74 15.64 6.09
C ILE A 74 28.28 15.59 5.64
N ARG A 75 27.47 14.77 6.31
CA ARG A 75 26.03 14.73 6.03
C ARG A 75 25.47 16.13 6.23
N PRO A 76 24.76 16.71 5.25
CA PRO A 76 24.11 17.99 5.46
C PRO A 76 23.17 17.88 6.67
N PRO A 77 23.02 18.95 7.47
CA PRO A 77 22.08 18.97 8.57
C PRO A 77 20.68 18.70 7.99
N SER A 78 20.16 17.51 8.29
CA SER A 78 18.76 17.21 7.98
C SER A 78 17.89 18.04 8.91
N LEU A 79 16.93 18.77 8.35
CA LEU A 79 15.86 19.37 9.15
C LEU A 79 15.21 18.21 9.91
N SER A 80 15.41 18.19 11.23
CA SER A 80 14.92 17.17 12.13
C SER A 80 13.40 17.32 12.29
N GLN A 81 12.65 17.07 11.22
CA GLN A 81 11.32 16.49 11.34
C GLN A 81 11.51 15.00 11.53
N SER A 82 12.12 14.60 12.66
CA SER A 82 11.99 13.23 13.11
C SER A 82 10.53 13.08 13.55
N SER A 83 9.64 12.81 12.59
CA SER A 83 8.34 12.21 12.90
C SER A 83 8.65 11.04 13.81
N THR A 84 8.35 11.17 15.09
CA THR A 84 8.53 10.09 16.04
C THR A 84 7.80 8.88 15.46
N ALA A 85 8.50 7.74 15.37
CA ALA A 85 7.85 6.54 14.87
C ALA A 85 6.63 6.27 15.75
N PRO A 86 5.45 6.01 15.15
CA PRO A 86 4.24 5.82 15.93
C PRO A 86 4.42 4.57 16.81
N THR A 87 3.92 4.63 18.04
CA THR A 87 4.09 3.59 19.07
C THR A 87 2.71 3.10 19.52
N ILE A 88 2.64 1.96 20.21
CA ILE A 88 1.35 1.52 20.79
C ILE A 88 0.78 2.58 21.74
N ARG A 89 1.64 3.30 22.46
CA ARG A 89 1.17 4.38 23.36
C ARG A 89 0.54 5.54 22.62
N SER A 90 0.92 5.79 21.36
CA SER A 90 0.34 6.90 20.60
C SER A 90 -1.08 6.61 20.13
N CYS A 91 -1.50 5.34 20.05
CA CYS A 91 -2.88 4.98 19.69
C CYS A 91 -3.83 4.87 20.89
N ILE A 92 -3.32 4.99 22.12
CA ILE A 92 -4.11 4.97 23.36
C ILE A 92 -4.24 6.41 23.87
N SER A 93 -5.47 6.80 24.19
CA SER A 93 -5.81 8.08 24.79
C SER A 93 -6.65 7.84 26.05
N VAL A 94 -6.76 8.85 26.89
CA VAL A 94 -7.59 8.78 28.10
C VAL A 94 -8.84 9.61 27.86
N ALA A 95 -10.00 8.97 27.90
CA ALA A 95 -11.30 9.63 27.79
C ALA A 95 -11.68 10.37 29.08
N GLU A 96 -12.73 11.19 28.99
CA GLU A 96 -13.33 11.82 30.17
C GLU A 96 -13.78 10.74 31.18
N GLY A 97 -13.33 10.87 32.43
CA GLY A 97 -13.52 9.84 33.46
C GLY A 97 -12.35 8.87 33.65
N GLY A 98 -11.22 9.06 32.96
CA GLY A 98 -9.98 8.31 33.20
C GLY A 98 -9.92 6.94 32.53
N VAL A 99 -10.88 6.62 31.65
CA VAL A 99 -10.91 5.35 30.93
C VAL A 99 -9.95 5.38 29.74
N GLU A 100 -9.08 4.39 29.62
CA GLU A 100 -8.21 4.23 28.46
C GLU A 100 -9.02 3.77 27.24
N VAL A 101 -8.88 4.52 26.14
CA VAL A 101 -9.55 4.26 24.87
C VAL A 101 -8.53 4.27 23.72
N ALA A 102 -8.77 3.46 22.71
CA ALA A 102 -7.90 3.35 21.55
C ALA A 102 -8.65 3.52 20.23
N ASN A 103 -7.94 4.04 19.23
CA ASN A 103 -8.44 4.15 17.86
C ASN A 103 -8.00 2.91 17.07
N ILE A 104 -8.97 2.15 16.56
CA ILE A 104 -8.75 0.82 15.99
C ILE A 104 -9.18 0.77 14.53
N ASP A 105 -8.35 0.15 13.71
CA ASP A 105 -8.65 -0.25 12.34
C ASP A 105 -8.79 -1.77 12.28
N LEU A 106 -9.98 -2.28 11.99
CA LEU A 106 -10.18 -3.71 11.76
C LEU A 106 -10.17 -4.00 10.26
N LEU A 107 -9.19 -4.76 9.82
CA LEU A 107 -9.05 -5.23 8.44
C LEU A 107 -9.50 -6.70 8.37
N VAL A 108 -10.62 -6.95 7.68
CA VAL A 108 -11.16 -8.28 7.48
C VAL A 108 -10.74 -8.82 6.12
N TYR A 109 -9.94 -9.89 6.12
CA TYR A 109 -9.46 -10.55 4.92
C TYR A 109 -10.52 -11.50 4.36
N PRO A 110 -10.67 -11.59 3.03
CA PRO A 110 -11.44 -12.65 2.39
C PRO A 110 -10.90 -14.04 2.79
N PRO A 111 -11.72 -15.10 2.74
CA PRO A 111 -11.28 -16.43 3.14
C PRO A 111 -10.15 -16.92 2.24
N MET A 112 -9.21 -17.64 2.84
CA MET A 112 -8.11 -18.24 2.10
C MET A 112 -8.63 -19.36 1.19
N PRO A 113 -8.35 -19.37 -0.12
CA PRO A 113 -8.74 -20.47 -1.00
C PRO A 113 -8.09 -21.79 -0.55
N PRO A 114 -8.69 -22.95 -0.87
CA PRO A 114 -8.11 -24.25 -0.56
C PRO A 114 -6.70 -24.43 -1.14
N THR A 115 -5.85 -25.24 -0.50
CA THR A 115 -4.46 -25.47 -0.93
C THR A 115 -4.34 -25.92 -2.39
N ALA A 116 -5.27 -26.74 -2.89
CA ALA A 116 -5.31 -27.14 -4.30
C ALA A 116 -5.46 -25.93 -5.24
N THR A 117 -6.36 -25.01 -4.91
CA THR A 117 -6.57 -23.74 -5.64
C THR A 117 -5.35 -22.84 -5.52
N GLN A 118 -4.76 -22.74 -4.33
CA GLN A 118 -3.55 -21.95 -4.11
C GLN A 118 -2.40 -22.44 -5.00
N ASN A 119 -2.15 -23.74 -5.05
CA ASN A 119 -1.11 -24.33 -5.88
C ASN A 119 -1.39 -24.13 -7.37
N ARG A 120 -2.64 -24.30 -7.81
CA ARG A 120 -3.05 -24.13 -9.21
C ARG A 120 -2.84 -22.71 -9.74
N PHE A 121 -3.14 -21.70 -8.93
CA PHE A 121 -3.06 -20.29 -9.35
C PHE A 121 -1.81 -19.56 -8.85
N GLY A 122 -0.92 -20.26 -8.14
CA GLY A 122 0.26 -19.67 -7.52
C GLY A 122 -0.09 -18.57 -6.51
N LEU A 123 -1.08 -18.84 -5.65
CA LEU A 123 -1.53 -17.91 -4.61
C LEU A 123 -0.64 -18.04 -3.36
N PRO A 124 -0.54 -17.00 -2.54
CA PRO A 124 0.14 -17.11 -1.26
C PRO A 124 -0.54 -18.13 -0.34
N ARG A 125 0.28 -18.82 0.46
CA ARG A 125 -0.19 -19.81 1.45
C ARG A 125 -0.75 -19.19 2.73
N HIS A 126 -0.47 -17.90 2.94
CA HIS A 126 -0.85 -17.16 4.14
C HIS A 126 -1.28 -15.75 3.73
N PRO A 127 -2.21 -15.12 4.47
CA PRO A 127 -2.41 -13.68 4.38
C PRO A 127 -1.12 -12.94 4.79
N TYR A 128 -0.90 -11.79 4.19
CA TYR A 128 0.24 -10.93 4.47
C TYR A 128 -0.21 -9.59 5.03
N VAL A 129 0.69 -8.93 5.77
CA VAL A 129 0.58 -7.50 6.06
C VAL A 129 1.33 -6.72 4.98
N TYR A 130 0.62 -5.81 4.33
CA TYR A 130 1.15 -4.97 3.28
C TYR A 130 1.64 -3.64 3.85
N LYS A 131 2.75 -3.12 3.33
CA LYS A 131 3.29 -1.81 3.69
C LYS A 131 3.30 -0.87 2.50
N ARG A 132 3.78 -1.32 1.34
CA ARG A 132 3.74 -0.49 0.12
C ARG A 132 2.32 -0.44 -0.45
N ASN A 133 1.64 -1.58 -0.46
CA ASN A 133 0.29 -1.68 -1.02
C ASN A 133 -0.80 -1.57 0.05
N ALA A 134 -0.47 -1.08 1.25
CA ALA A 134 -1.38 -0.99 2.38
C ALA A 134 -2.64 -0.19 2.03
N GLU A 135 -2.49 0.98 1.43
CA GLU A 135 -3.60 1.86 1.06
C GLU A 135 -4.45 1.27 -0.07
N SER A 136 -3.81 0.67 -1.09
CA SER A 136 -4.50 -0.04 -2.18
C SER A 136 -5.33 -1.21 -1.64
N PHE A 137 -4.76 -2.00 -0.73
CA PHE A 137 -5.46 -3.11 -0.10
C PHE A 137 -6.62 -2.63 0.78
N LYS A 138 -6.38 -1.59 1.61
CA LYS A 138 -7.41 -0.94 2.44
C LYS A 138 -8.55 -0.39 1.59
N LEU A 139 -8.27 0.19 0.41
CA LEU A 139 -9.28 0.68 -0.51
C LEU A 139 -10.17 -0.46 -1.02
N VAL A 140 -9.58 -1.57 -1.46
CA VAL A 140 -10.33 -2.76 -1.90
C VAL A 140 -11.20 -3.31 -0.76
N LEU A 141 -10.65 -3.43 0.46
CA LEU A 141 -11.42 -3.87 1.62
C LEU A 141 -12.55 -2.90 1.97
N THR A 142 -12.32 -1.60 1.89
CA THR A 142 -13.35 -0.57 2.09
C THR A 142 -14.50 -0.72 1.10
N LYS A 143 -14.19 -0.91 -0.19
CA LYS A 143 -15.21 -1.13 -1.23
C LYS A 143 -15.97 -2.43 -1.05
N LEU A 144 -15.34 -3.44 -0.44
CA LEU A 144 -15.98 -4.69 -0.05
C LEU A 144 -16.69 -4.60 1.32
N GLY A 145 -16.73 -3.45 2.00
CA GLY A 145 -17.32 -3.36 3.34
C GLY A 145 -16.63 -4.27 4.37
N LEU A 146 -15.34 -4.55 4.18
CA LEU A 146 -14.50 -5.41 5.03
C LEU A 146 -13.44 -4.62 5.82
N TYR A 147 -13.55 -3.30 5.82
CA TYR A 147 -12.72 -2.40 6.60
C TYR A 147 -13.58 -1.61 7.58
N PHE A 148 -13.19 -1.60 8.86
CA PHE A 148 -13.95 -0.93 9.92
C PHE A 148 -13.05 -0.04 10.75
N GLU A 149 -13.51 1.19 10.97
CA GLU A 149 -12.89 2.15 11.87
C GLU A 149 -13.69 2.23 13.17
N PHE A 150 -13.01 2.05 14.30
CA PHE A 150 -13.56 2.29 15.62
C PHE A 150 -12.77 3.43 16.27
N ASN A 151 -13.48 4.46 16.72
CA ASN A 151 -12.88 5.62 17.38
C ASN A 151 -13.18 5.54 18.88
N HIS A 152 -12.19 5.86 19.71
CA HIS A 152 -12.32 5.91 21.16
C HIS A 152 -12.92 4.64 21.78
N LEU A 153 -12.49 3.46 21.30
CA LEU A 153 -12.96 2.19 21.82
C LEU A 153 -12.27 1.88 23.15
N PRO A 154 -13.00 1.59 24.26
CA PRO A 154 -12.38 1.24 25.53
C PRO A 154 -11.44 0.05 25.39
N VAL A 155 -10.23 0.12 25.96
CA VAL A 155 -9.25 -0.97 25.87
C VAL A 155 -9.73 -2.24 26.59
N SER A 156 -10.67 -2.12 27.53
CA SER A 156 -11.35 -3.23 28.19
C SER A 156 -12.37 -3.96 27.29
N THR A 157 -12.65 -3.46 26.08
CA THR A 157 -13.62 -4.07 25.17
C THR A 157 -13.17 -5.48 24.77
N PRO A 158 -14.03 -6.52 24.92
CA PRO A 158 -13.71 -7.86 24.47
C PRO A 158 -13.53 -7.97 22.95
N ILE A 159 -12.54 -8.73 22.49
CA ILE A 159 -12.27 -8.92 21.06
C ILE A 159 -13.46 -9.56 20.34
N HIS A 160 -14.14 -10.51 20.98
CA HIS A 160 -15.33 -11.14 20.40
C HIS A 160 -16.45 -10.13 20.12
N THR A 161 -16.60 -9.09 20.96
CA THR A 161 -17.58 -8.02 20.75
C THR A 161 -17.24 -7.18 19.52
N ILE A 162 -15.96 -6.85 19.33
CA ILE A 162 -15.48 -6.11 18.15
C ILE A 162 -15.76 -6.92 16.88
N LEU A 163 -15.42 -8.22 16.89
CA LEU A 163 -15.66 -9.11 15.76
C LEU A 163 -17.15 -9.32 15.50
N ALA A 164 -17.97 -9.48 16.53
CA ALA A 164 -19.43 -9.62 16.39
C ALA A 164 -20.06 -8.37 15.77
N HIS A 165 -19.60 -7.17 16.17
CA HIS A 165 -20.04 -5.92 15.56
C HIS A 165 -19.64 -5.83 14.07
N ALA A 166 -18.42 -6.24 13.73
CA ALA A 166 -18.00 -6.32 12.33
C ALA A 166 -18.87 -7.30 11.54
N VAL A 167 -19.15 -8.49 12.08
CA VAL A 167 -20.06 -9.47 11.44
C VAL A 167 -21.44 -8.89 11.19
N ALA A 168 -22.01 -8.17 12.16
CA ALA A 168 -23.31 -7.53 12.01
C ALA A 168 -23.31 -6.53 10.83
N ARG A 169 -22.29 -5.66 10.75
CA ARG A 169 -22.15 -4.70 9.65
C ARG A 169 -21.90 -5.37 8.29
N ILE A 170 -21.14 -6.46 8.25
CA ILE A 170 -20.94 -7.23 7.00
C ILE A 170 -22.29 -7.82 6.53
N ARG A 171 -23.12 -8.31 7.46
CA ARG A 171 -24.46 -8.86 7.17
C ARG A 171 -25.50 -7.81 6.76
N GLU A 172 -25.26 -6.52 7.02
CA GLU A 172 -26.09 -5.44 6.46
C GLU A 172 -25.89 -5.28 4.95
N HIS A 173 -24.70 -5.61 4.45
CA HIS A 173 -24.34 -5.48 3.03
C HIS A 173 -24.43 -6.80 2.26
N TYR A 174 -24.33 -7.94 2.94
CA TYR A 174 -24.30 -9.26 2.32
C TYR A 174 -25.31 -10.21 2.95
N THR A 175 -25.77 -11.18 2.18
CA THR A 175 -26.74 -12.16 2.69
C THR A 175 -26.10 -12.99 3.81
N PRO A 176 -26.89 -13.48 4.79
CA PRO A 176 -26.39 -14.35 5.85
C PRO A 176 -25.70 -15.62 5.31
N GLU A 177 -26.08 -16.08 4.12
CA GLU A 177 -25.46 -17.19 3.40
C GLU A 177 -23.99 -16.92 3.00
N THR A 178 -23.61 -15.65 2.84
CA THR A 178 -22.23 -15.24 2.57
C THR A 178 -21.33 -15.43 3.80
N LEU A 179 -21.88 -15.34 5.02
CA LEU A 179 -21.17 -15.58 6.28
C LEU A 179 -22.00 -16.47 7.23
N PRO A 180 -22.11 -17.77 6.92
CA PRO A 180 -22.81 -18.69 7.79
C PRO A 180 -22.06 -18.84 9.11
N ASP A 181 -22.80 -18.93 10.21
CA ASP A 181 -22.22 -19.33 11.48
C ASP A 181 -21.67 -20.75 11.37
N LEU A 182 -20.59 -21.02 12.10
CA LEU A 182 -19.97 -22.34 12.05
C LEU A 182 -20.81 -23.35 12.82
N SER A 183 -21.19 -24.43 12.14
CA SER A 183 -21.89 -25.58 12.71
C SER A 183 -21.00 -26.52 13.53
N ILE A 184 -19.70 -26.21 13.62
CA ILE A 184 -18.70 -26.98 14.36
C ILE A 184 -18.85 -26.69 15.87
N PRO A 185 -18.63 -27.67 16.78
CA PRO A 185 -18.69 -27.47 18.23
C PRO A 185 -17.51 -26.60 18.72
N LEU A 186 -17.60 -25.31 18.46
CA LEU A 186 -16.71 -24.29 18.97
C LEU A 186 -17.36 -23.58 20.16
N PRO A 187 -16.55 -22.98 21.06
CA PRO A 187 -17.04 -22.01 22.04
C PRO A 187 -17.84 -20.91 21.34
N SER A 188 -18.89 -20.38 21.97
CA SER A 188 -19.82 -19.42 21.37
C SER A 188 -19.11 -18.20 20.77
N HIS A 189 -18.07 -17.69 21.43
CA HIS A 189 -17.28 -16.54 20.96
C HIS A 189 -16.41 -16.85 19.73
N GLU A 190 -16.07 -18.12 19.50
CA GLU A 190 -15.33 -18.58 18.31
C GLU A 190 -16.24 -19.06 17.18
N ARG A 191 -17.57 -19.14 17.39
CA ARG A 191 -18.53 -19.50 16.33
C ARG A 191 -18.74 -18.41 15.29
N LEU A 192 -18.23 -17.21 15.55
CA LEU A 192 -18.29 -16.11 14.61
C LEU A 192 -17.66 -16.51 13.28
N PRO A 193 -18.21 -16.04 12.14
CA PRO A 193 -17.67 -16.32 10.82
C PRO A 193 -16.34 -15.58 10.55
N LEU A 194 -15.86 -14.79 11.51
CA LEU A 194 -14.55 -14.15 11.51
C LEU A 194 -13.61 -14.82 12.51
N GLN A 195 -12.33 -14.90 12.15
CA GLN A 195 -11.26 -15.37 13.02
C GLN A 195 -10.14 -14.34 13.13
N LEU A 196 -9.61 -14.15 14.33
CA LEU A 196 -8.47 -13.27 14.57
C LEU A 196 -7.21 -13.80 13.88
N LEU A 197 -6.42 -12.89 13.32
CA LEU A 197 -5.12 -13.19 12.74
C LEU A 197 -4.00 -12.66 13.66
N ALA A 198 -2.94 -13.44 13.78
CA ALA A 198 -1.71 -13.08 14.49
C ALA A 198 -0.50 -13.15 13.55
N PHE A 199 0.55 -12.40 13.87
CA PHE A 199 1.82 -12.48 13.18
C PHE A 199 2.51 -13.82 13.45
N THR A 200 2.93 -14.47 12.38
CA THR A 200 3.88 -15.58 12.47
C THR A 200 5.30 -15.05 12.69
N ASN A 201 6.15 -15.84 13.34
CA ASN A 201 7.56 -15.53 13.57
C ASN A 201 7.81 -14.11 14.13
N ARG A 202 6.94 -13.64 15.04
CA ARG A 202 7.02 -12.30 15.65
C ARG A 202 7.10 -11.18 14.61
N GLY A 203 6.33 -11.32 13.54
CA GLY A 203 6.24 -10.39 12.42
C GLY A 203 7.55 -10.14 11.71
N ARG A 204 8.53 -11.05 11.83
CA ARG A 204 9.74 -11.02 11.02
C ARG A 204 9.37 -11.33 9.58
N ALA A 205 9.72 -10.39 8.71
CA ALA A 205 9.70 -10.55 7.27
C ALA A 205 10.60 -11.74 6.89
N ASN A 206 10.02 -12.75 6.24
CA ASN A 206 10.73 -13.96 5.82
C ASN A 206 10.44 -14.27 4.35
N GLY A 207 11.40 -14.88 3.67
CA GLY A 207 11.28 -15.28 2.27
C GLY A 207 11.67 -14.16 1.30
N ILE A 208 11.50 -14.43 0.01
CA ILE A 208 12.00 -13.57 -1.10
C ILE A 208 11.39 -12.17 -1.04
N HIS A 209 10.12 -12.05 -0.64
CA HIS A 209 9.37 -10.79 -0.67
C HIS A 209 9.45 -9.98 0.63
N MET A 210 10.13 -10.51 1.67
CA MET A 210 10.31 -9.83 2.96
C MET A 210 8.99 -9.26 3.54
N THR A 211 7.89 -10.01 3.41
CA THR A 211 6.57 -9.60 3.90
C THR A 211 6.17 -10.42 5.13
N PRO A 212 5.67 -9.80 6.22
CA PRO A 212 5.17 -10.52 7.38
C PRO A 212 3.95 -11.36 7.03
N ARG A 213 3.93 -12.59 7.54
CA ARG A 213 2.84 -13.55 7.38
C ARG A 213 1.93 -13.52 8.59
N LEU A 214 0.63 -13.64 8.32
CA LEU A 214 -0.41 -13.80 9.32
C LEU A 214 -0.90 -15.26 9.37
N THR A 215 -1.34 -15.70 10.54
CA THR A 215 -1.99 -17.00 10.75
C THR A 215 -3.23 -16.83 11.59
N THR A 216 -4.22 -17.68 11.37
CA THR A 216 -5.40 -17.79 12.22
C THR A 216 -5.00 -18.24 13.62
N VAL A 217 -5.61 -17.63 14.64
CA VAL A 217 -5.42 -18.01 16.04
C VAL A 217 -6.76 -18.19 16.74
N SER A 218 -6.82 -19.12 17.69
CA SER A 218 -7.90 -19.19 18.69
C SER A 218 -7.63 -18.17 19.79
N PHE A 219 -8.69 -17.69 20.44
CA PHE A 219 -8.54 -16.71 21.52
C PHE A 219 -9.56 -16.98 22.63
N PRO A 220 -9.20 -16.71 23.90
CA PRO A 220 -10.13 -16.90 25.00
C PRO A 220 -11.27 -15.87 24.96
N ALA A 221 -12.45 -16.23 25.46
CA ALA A 221 -13.61 -15.33 25.49
C ALA A 221 -13.34 -14.02 26.25
N THR A 222 -12.46 -14.11 27.26
CA THR A 222 -12.04 -13.00 28.12
C THR A 222 -11.00 -12.10 27.48
N MET A 223 -10.49 -12.42 26.28
CA MET A 223 -9.49 -11.59 25.61
C MET A 223 -10.07 -10.22 25.27
N THR A 224 -9.40 -9.18 25.75
CA THR A 224 -9.74 -7.79 25.55
C THR A 224 -8.82 -7.13 24.53
N LEU A 225 -9.19 -5.93 24.08
CA LEU A 225 -8.32 -5.09 23.27
C LEU A 225 -7.00 -4.77 23.98
N GLN A 226 -7.01 -4.59 25.29
CA GLN A 226 -5.82 -4.39 26.10
C GLN A 226 -4.85 -5.58 25.98
N ASP A 227 -5.36 -6.81 26.04
CA ASP A 227 -4.52 -8.02 25.89
C ASP A 227 -3.84 -8.09 24.52
N VAL A 228 -4.54 -7.66 23.47
CA VAL A 228 -4.00 -7.57 22.11
C VAL A 228 -2.91 -6.48 22.04
N LEU A 229 -3.17 -5.29 22.57
CA LEU A 229 -2.23 -4.16 22.58
C LEU A 229 -0.97 -4.46 23.39
N LEU A 230 -1.07 -5.25 24.46
CA LEU A 230 0.03 -5.62 25.33
C LEU A 230 0.80 -6.87 24.87
N ASN A 231 0.40 -7.51 23.77
CA ASN A 231 1.11 -8.65 23.19
C ASN A 231 1.92 -8.24 21.94
N PRO A 232 3.17 -7.74 22.11
CA PRO A 232 4.02 -7.32 21.01
C PRO A 232 4.63 -8.49 20.22
N ARG A 233 4.41 -9.74 20.65
CA ARG A 233 4.95 -10.91 19.94
C ARG A 233 4.03 -11.34 18.82
N ASP A 234 2.73 -11.36 19.09
CA ASP A 234 1.77 -12.00 18.19
C ASP A 234 0.86 -10.98 17.52
N PHE A 235 0.59 -9.84 18.16
CA PHE A 235 -0.37 -8.85 17.63
C PHE A 235 0.22 -7.45 17.52
N ALA A 236 0.76 -6.89 18.60
CA ALA A 236 1.14 -5.47 18.67
C ALA A 236 2.57 -5.19 18.19
N ILE A 237 2.89 -5.57 16.96
CA ILE A 237 4.20 -5.26 16.37
C ILE A 237 4.15 -3.87 15.75
N GLU A 238 4.63 -2.87 16.50
CA GLU A 238 4.48 -1.44 16.19
C GLU A 238 4.70 -1.06 14.73
N ARG A 239 5.79 -1.55 14.13
CA ARG A 239 6.15 -1.25 12.74
C ARG A 239 5.14 -1.72 11.69
N TRP A 240 4.23 -2.61 12.05
CA TRP A 240 3.23 -3.23 11.17
C TRP A 240 1.80 -2.90 11.57
N THR A 241 1.54 -2.63 12.85
CA THR A 241 0.18 -2.46 13.35
C THR A 241 -0.20 -1.04 13.70
N ILE A 242 0.74 -0.10 13.77
CA ILE A 242 0.40 1.30 14.05
C ILE A 242 0.44 2.10 12.76
N THR A 243 -0.68 2.72 12.41
CA THR A 243 -0.76 3.62 11.25
C THR A 243 -0.13 4.98 11.56
N HIS A 244 0.16 5.75 10.51
CA HIS A 244 0.59 7.15 10.65
C HIS A 244 -0.43 8.05 11.35
N GLN A 245 -1.70 7.63 11.38
CA GLN A 245 -2.81 8.31 12.05
C GLN A 245 -2.96 7.87 13.51
N ASN A 246 -1.96 7.17 14.07
CA ASN A 246 -1.99 6.61 15.42
C ASN A 246 -3.20 5.68 15.65
N ARG A 247 -3.50 4.81 14.67
CA ARG A 247 -4.54 3.79 14.80
C ARG A 247 -3.90 2.41 14.89
N PHE A 248 -4.43 1.57 15.76
CA PHE A 248 -3.98 0.18 15.89
C PHE A 248 -4.75 -0.72 14.93
N GLN A 249 -4.03 -1.46 14.09
CA GLN A 249 -4.59 -2.38 13.12
C GLN A 249 -4.79 -3.77 13.74
N ILE A 250 -6.04 -4.23 13.74
CA ILE A 250 -6.42 -5.61 14.02
C ILE A 250 -6.70 -6.30 12.69
N HIS A 251 -6.16 -7.49 12.53
CA HIS A 251 -6.39 -8.30 11.33
C HIS A 251 -7.30 -9.48 11.68
N ALA A 252 -8.32 -9.69 10.86
CA ALA A 252 -9.21 -10.84 10.96
C ALA A 252 -9.41 -11.47 9.57
N ILE A 253 -9.94 -12.69 9.51
CA ILE A 253 -10.24 -13.37 8.25
C ILE A 253 -11.62 -14.01 8.30
N ILE A 254 -12.33 -13.99 7.17
CA ILE A 254 -13.56 -14.76 6.99
C ILE A 254 -13.19 -16.25 6.94
N ARG A 255 -13.88 -17.08 7.73
CA ARG A 255 -13.56 -18.51 7.87
C ARG A 255 -14.12 -19.35 6.73
N THR A 256 -15.28 -18.96 6.19
CA THR A 256 -16.02 -19.77 5.23
C THR A 256 -15.57 -19.45 3.80
N HIS A 257 -15.17 -20.48 3.05
CA HIS A 257 -14.92 -20.41 1.62
C HIS A 257 -15.95 -21.31 0.88
N PRO A 258 -16.50 -20.88 -0.26
CA PRO A 258 -16.23 -19.64 -1.00
C PRO A 258 -16.88 -18.39 -0.37
N PHE A 259 -16.27 -17.22 -0.64
CA PHE A 259 -16.89 -15.92 -0.35
C PHE A 259 -17.67 -15.48 -1.58
N GLU A 260 -19.00 -15.60 -1.51
CA GLU A 260 -19.91 -15.31 -2.61
C GLU A 260 -20.63 -13.98 -2.36
N VAL A 261 -20.36 -13.00 -3.23
CA VAL A 261 -20.92 -11.66 -3.11
C VAL A 261 -21.41 -11.16 -4.46
N PRO A 262 -22.64 -10.62 -4.55
CA PRO A 262 -23.11 -9.91 -5.73
C PRO A 262 -22.50 -8.50 -5.78
N LEU A 263 -21.62 -8.25 -6.73
CA LEU A 263 -21.00 -6.94 -6.95
C LEU A 263 -20.50 -6.78 -8.38
N SER A 264 -20.10 -5.57 -8.74
CA SER A 264 -19.36 -5.26 -9.96
C SER A 264 -17.85 -5.28 -9.67
N LEU A 265 -17.05 -5.97 -10.50
CA LEU A 265 -15.60 -6.05 -10.28
C LEU A 265 -14.89 -4.70 -10.46
N SER A 266 -15.44 -3.82 -11.29
CA SER A 266 -14.93 -2.45 -11.46
C SER A 266 -15.05 -1.64 -10.18
N ASP A 267 -16.15 -1.81 -9.45
CA ASP A 267 -16.48 -0.99 -8.28
C ASP A 267 -15.56 -1.29 -7.08
N VAL A 268 -14.94 -2.47 -7.10
CA VAL A 268 -13.99 -2.94 -6.09
C VAL A 268 -12.55 -3.01 -6.61
N TYR A 269 -12.26 -2.47 -7.80
CA TYR A 269 -10.92 -2.45 -8.41
C TYR A 269 -10.31 -3.86 -8.63
N LEU A 270 -11.13 -4.87 -8.91
CA LEU A 270 -10.70 -6.26 -9.15
C LEU A 270 -10.90 -6.74 -10.60
N GLY A 271 -11.31 -5.84 -11.49
CA GLY A 271 -11.48 -6.10 -12.92
C GLY A 271 -12.22 -4.97 -13.64
N GLU A 272 -12.42 -5.12 -14.94
CA GLU A 272 -13.13 -4.14 -15.79
C GLU A 272 -14.63 -4.41 -15.91
N ASP A 273 -15.10 -5.57 -15.42
CA ASP A 273 -16.51 -5.96 -15.50
C ASP A 273 -17.36 -5.04 -14.62
N THR A 274 -18.20 -4.22 -15.27
CA THR A 274 -19.14 -3.30 -14.63
C THR A 274 -20.47 -3.95 -14.27
N SER A 275 -20.71 -5.19 -14.71
CA SER A 275 -21.97 -5.88 -14.44
C SER A 275 -21.98 -6.45 -13.03
N THR A 276 -23.09 -6.23 -12.31
CA THR A 276 -23.27 -6.81 -10.98
C THR A 276 -23.61 -8.29 -11.10
N ARG A 277 -22.73 -9.15 -10.59
CA ARG A 277 -22.89 -10.61 -10.60
C ARG A 277 -22.38 -11.22 -9.30
N THR A 278 -22.87 -12.41 -8.96
CA THR A 278 -22.33 -13.16 -7.82
C THR A 278 -20.95 -13.71 -8.17
N HIS A 279 -19.92 -13.23 -7.48
CA HIS A 279 -18.54 -13.65 -7.70
C HIS A 279 -18.07 -14.61 -6.63
N ARG A 280 -17.61 -15.80 -7.05
CA ARG A 280 -16.90 -16.79 -6.20
C ARG A 280 -15.38 -16.65 -6.24
N CYS A 281 -14.88 -15.81 -7.15
CA CYS A 281 -13.45 -15.66 -7.45
C CYS A 281 -12.76 -14.52 -6.69
N LEU A 282 -13.47 -13.80 -5.81
CA LEU A 282 -12.98 -12.60 -5.13
C LEU A 282 -11.71 -12.88 -4.32
N SER A 283 -11.72 -13.93 -3.48
CA SER A 283 -10.52 -14.34 -2.75
C SER A 283 -9.35 -14.58 -3.70
N ASN A 284 -9.54 -15.36 -4.77
CA ASN A 284 -8.47 -15.66 -5.72
C ASN A 284 -7.91 -14.39 -6.36
N ARG A 285 -8.78 -13.45 -6.77
CA ARG A 285 -8.37 -12.18 -7.39
C ARG A 285 -7.58 -11.30 -6.42
N ILE A 286 -8.08 -11.12 -5.20
CA ILE A 286 -7.44 -10.29 -4.17
C ILE A 286 -6.07 -10.86 -3.80
N TYR A 287 -5.99 -12.16 -3.50
CA TYR A 287 -4.72 -12.79 -3.12
C TYR A 287 -3.75 -12.95 -4.29
N LYS A 288 -4.23 -12.92 -5.54
CA LYS A 288 -3.36 -12.85 -6.72
C LYS A 288 -2.83 -11.44 -6.96
N MET A 289 -3.69 -10.43 -6.84
CA MET A 289 -3.33 -9.02 -7.04
C MET A 289 -2.37 -8.54 -5.95
N PHE A 290 -2.58 -8.96 -4.71
CA PHE A 290 -1.72 -8.67 -3.57
C PHE A 290 -0.89 -9.89 -3.16
N ALA A 291 -0.37 -10.64 -4.14
CA ALA A 291 0.46 -11.81 -3.87
C ALA A 291 1.76 -11.40 -3.16
N HIS A 292 2.32 -10.25 -3.50
CA HIS A 292 3.48 -9.66 -2.83
C HIS A 292 3.24 -8.17 -2.50
N ASP A 293 3.92 -7.68 -1.46
CA ASP A 293 3.87 -6.25 -1.10
C ASP A 293 4.50 -5.34 -2.16
N SER A 294 5.24 -5.90 -3.13
CA SER A 294 5.80 -5.14 -4.26
C SER A 294 4.88 -5.01 -5.48
N ASP A 295 3.79 -5.78 -5.54
CA ASP A 295 3.16 -6.09 -6.84
C ASP A 295 2.08 -5.10 -7.27
N ALA A 296 1.41 -4.44 -6.32
CA ALA A 296 0.23 -3.64 -6.58
C ALA A 296 0.45 -2.17 -6.23
N ASN A 297 1.19 -1.45 -7.07
CA ASN A 297 0.95 -0.01 -7.20
C ASN A 297 -0.30 0.15 -8.06
N LEU A 298 -1.50 0.05 -7.44
CA LEU A 298 -2.67 0.63 -8.08
C LEU A 298 -2.32 2.11 -8.27
N GLN A 299 -2.09 2.54 -9.51
CA GLN A 299 -1.98 3.96 -9.82
C GLN A 299 -3.37 4.55 -9.57
N ILE A 300 -3.61 4.96 -8.32
CA ILE A 300 -4.77 5.75 -7.92
C ILE A 300 -4.38 7.22 -8.10
#